data_AF-A0A934Q6G3-F1
#
_entry.id   AF-A0A934Q6G3-F1
#
_cell.length_a   1.000
_cell.length_b   1.000
_cell.length_c   1.000
_cell.angle_alpha   90.00
_cell.angle_beta   90.00
_cell.angle_gamma   90.00
#
_symmetry.space_group_name_H-M   'P 1'
#
loop_
_entity.id
_entity.type
_entity.pdbx_description
1 polymer ?
#
loop_
_entity_poly.entity_id
_entity_poly.type
_entity_poly.pdbx_seq_one_letter_code
_entity_poly.pdbx_strand_id
1 'polypeptide(L)'
;MSAIRLLVLGAVRQRGRAHGYQVRNDLEHWGAHEWSNTKPGSIYHALKQMAKQGLLVAREVAPSTVGGPPRTEYEITDRGTQEFLALLREALVSHDEKMDALSAGIGFIVHLPREEAVALLKKRVERLEEWRRSVTDYYAPEGGPGQFGHIGEIMHLWVHSADAGAEWTRGLIDRIENGAYVFEGEERVHASTPAPPVSSLES
;
A
#
# COMPACT_ATOMS: atom_id res chain seq x y z
N MET A 1 0.17 -8.13 7.35
CA MET A 1 -0.24 -6.74 7.62
C MET A 1 -1.74 -6.44 7.42
N SER A 2 -2.21 -5.24 7.83
CA SER A 2 -3.57 -4.73 7.60
C SER A 2 -3.53 -3.46 6.74
N ALA A 3 -3.93 -3.56 5.47
CA ALA A 3 -3.86 -2.46 4.49
C ALA A 3 -4.56 -1.18 4.97
N ILE A 4 -5.70 -1.32 5.66
CA ILE A 4 -6.44 -0.17 6.20
C ILE A 4 -5.64 0.61 7.26
N ARG A 5 -4.81 -0.05 8.07
CA ARG A 5 -3.97 0.65 9.06
C ARG A 5 -2.93 1.50 8.36
N LEU A 6 -2.26 0.94 7.36
CA LEU A 6 -1.30 1.66 6.53
C LEU A 6 -1.95 2.87 5.85
N LEU A 7 -3.11 2.67 5.23
CA LEU A 7 -3.88 3.72 4.57
C LEU A 7 -4.31 4.86 5.50
N VAL A 8 -4.87 4.52 6.67
CA VAL A 8 -5.33 5.53 7.63
C VAL A 8 -4.16 6.30 8.22
N LEU A 9 -3.07 5.64 8.60
CA LEU A 9 -1.88 6.34 9.12
C LEU A 9 -1.26 7.24 8.05
N GLY A 10 -1.15 6.75 6.81
CA GLY A 10 -0.61 7.53 5.68
C GLY A 10 -1.44 8.78 5.38
N ALA A 11 -2.77 8.65 5.33
CA ALA A 11 -3.68 9.77 5.10
C ALA A 11 -3.61 10.82 6.22
N VAL A 12 -3.58 10.40 7.49
CA VAL A 12 -3.42 11.34 8.62
C VAL A 12 -2.05 12.04 8.56
N ARG A 13 -0.97 11.30 8.28
CA ARG A 13 0.39 11.85 8.16
C ARG A 13 0.48 12.91 7.06
N GLN A 14 -0.06 12.64 5.87
CA GLN A 14 -0.03 13.59 4.76
C GLN A 14 -0.76 14.90 5.05
N ARG A 15 -1.83 14.85 5.86
CA ARG A 15 -2.59 16.04 6.26
C ARG A 15 -2.01 16.75 7.49
N GLY A 16 -1.13 16.10 8.25
CA GLY A 16 -0.69 16.53 9.59
C GLY A 16 -1.78 16.35 10.65
N ARG A 17 -2.96 16.96 10.43
CA ARG A 17 -4.17 16.80 11.25
C ARG A 17 -5.37 16.53 10.36
N ALA A 18 -6.17 15.51 10.70
CA ALA A 18 -7.30 15.11 9.88
C ALA A 18 -8.53 14.68 10.70
N HIS A 19 -9.70 15.06 10.22
CA HIS A 19 -10.96 14.46 10.66
C HIS A 19 -11.19 13.12 9.96
N GLY A 20 -11.92 12.20 10.61
CA GLY A 20 -12.22 10.90 10.02
C GLY A 20 -12.94 10.96 8.67
N TYR A 21 -13.73 12.01 8.42
CA TYR A 21 -14.37 12.23 7.11
C TYR A 21 -13.35 12.65 6.02
N GLN A 22 -12.34 13.44 6.36
CA GLN A 22 -11.29 13.82 5.41
C GLN A 22 -10.46 12.60 5.03
N VAL A 23 -10.07 11.78 6.02
CA VAL A 23 -9.38 10.50 5.78
C VAL A 23 -10.22 9.61 4.85
N ARG A 24 -11.52 9.50 5.10
CA ARG A 24 -12.41 8.72 4.25
C ARG A 24 -12.44 9.24 2.82
N ASN A 25 -12.59 10.55 2.63
CA ASN A 25 -12.62 11.16 1.30
C ASN A 25 -11.31 10.96 0.55
N ASP A 26 -10.16 10.99 1.23
CA ASP A 26 -8.87 10.70 0.59
C ASP A 26 -8.83 9.27 0.07
N LEU A 27 -9.23 8.29 0.90
CA LEU A 27 -9.26 6.89 0.50
C LEU A 27 -10.27 6.63 -0.63
N GLU A 28 -11.42 7.30 -0.61
CA GLU A 28 -12.38 7.26 -1.71
C GLU A 28 -11.77 7.84 -3.01
N HIS A 29 -11.10 8.99 -2.91
CA HIS A 29 -10.44 9.65 -4.04
C HIS A 29 -9.29 8.83 -4.64
N TRP A 30 -8.53 8.10 -3.81
CA TRP A 30 -7.49 7.16 -4.28
C TRP A 30 -8.05 5.87 -4.88
N GLY A 31 -9.39 5.75 -4.97
CA GLY A 31 -10.04 4.56 -5.49
C GLY A 31 -9.87 3.35 -4.57
N ALA A 32 -9.61 3.53 -3.27
CA ALA A 32 -9.35 2.41 -2.36
C ALA A 32 -10.51 1.40 -2.29
N HIS A 33 -11.72 1.81 -2.65
CA HIS A 33 -12.87 0.92 -2.77
C HIS A 33 -12.75 -0.10 -3.93
N GLU A 34 -11.95 0.20 -4.97
CA GLU A 34 -11.75 -0.68 -6.13
C GLU A 34 -10.73 -1.79 -5.84
N TRP A 35 -9.72 -1.50 -5.02
CA TRP A 35 -8.58 -2.40 -4.81
C TRP A 35 -8.40 -2.84 -3.35
N SER A 36 -9.19 -2.31 -2.42
CA SER A 36 -9.22 -2.71 -1.00
C SER A 36 -10.64 -3.07 -0.55
N ASN A 37 -10.77 -4.10 0.27
CA ASN A 37 -12.05 -4.49 0.90
C ASN A 37 -12.46 -3.55 2.06
N THR A 38 -11.96 -2.32 2.07
CA THR A 38 -12.14 -1.36 3.16
C THR A 38 -13.53 -0.73 3.10
N LYS A 39 -14.37 -1.03 4.10
CA LYS A 39 -15.70 -0.41 4.25
C LYS A 39 -15.58 0.95 4.96
N PRO A 40 -16.43 1.95 4.66
CA PRO A 40 -16.40 3.26 5.34
C PRO A 40 -16.37 3.18 6.87
N GLY A 41 -17.16 2.28 7.47
CA GLY A 41 -17.19 2.08 8.93
C GLY A 41 -15.87 1.60 9.53
N SER A 42 -15.07 0.85 8.76
CA SER A 42 -13.79 0.33 9.22
C SER A 42 -12.71 1.41 9.38
N ILE A 43 -12.81 2.52 8.63
CA ILE A 43 -11.89 3.66 8.73
C ILE A 43 -12.05 4.35 10.09
N TYR A 44 -13.29 4.65 10.49
CA TYR A 44 -13.58 5.27 11.78
C TYR A 44 -13.19 4.36 12.94
N HIS A 45 -13.41 3.04 12.79
CA HIS A 45 -12.97 2.06 13.77
C HIS A 45 -11.44 2.03 13.89
N ALA A 46 -10.72 2.04 12.76
CA ALA A 46 -9.26 2.06 12.73
C ALA A 46 -8.69 3.32 13.40
N LEU A 47 -9.23 4.49 13.10
CA LEU A 47 -8.83 5.76 13.74
C LEU A 47 -8.96 5.69 15.27
N LYS A 48 -10.13 5.28 15.77
CA LYS A 48 -10.38 5.14 17.21
C LYS A 48 -9.43 4.12 17.85
N GLN A 49 -9.21 2.99 17.18
CA GLN A 49 -8.33 1.94 17.70
C GLN A 49 -6.86 2.36 17.72
N MET A 50 -6.38 3.05 16.69
CA MET A 50 -5.01 3.55 16.62
C MET A 50 -4.77 4.69 17.60
N ALA A 51 -5.79 5.50 17.90
CA ALA A 51 -5.73 6.47 19.00
C ALA A 51 -5.59 5.77 20.36
N LYS A 52 -6.39 4.73 20.63
CA LYS A 52 -6.25 3.91 21.85
C LYS A 52 -4.87 3.26 21.98
N GLN A 53 -4.24 2.91 20.85
CA GLN A 53 -2.89 2.33 20.81
C GLN A 53 -1.77 3.36 20.97
N GLY A 54 -2.09 4.66 21.02
CA GLY A 54 -1.10 5.75 21.08
C GLY A 54 -0.37 6.01 19.76
N LEU A 55 -0.90 5.51 18.65
CA LEU A 55 -0.39 5.79 17.29
C LEU A 55 -0.93 7.10 16.74
N LEU A 56 -2.09 7.53 17.23
CA LEU A 56 -2.72 8.80 16.91
C LEU A 56 -3.08 9.53 18.21
N VAL A 57 -3.01 10.86 18.20
CA VAL A 57 -3.64 11.71 19.22
C VAL A 57 -5.01 12.11 18.73
N ALA A 58 -6.05 11.82 19.51
CA ALA A 58 -7.40 12.30 19.27
C ALA A 58 -7.61 13.61 20.04
N ARG A 59 -7.95 14.69 19.34
CA ARG A 59 -8.30 15.99 19.94
C ARG A 59 -9.76 16.30 19.65
N GLU A 60 -10.54 16.55 20.70
CA GLU A 60 -11.88 17.10 20.52
C GLU A 60 -11.75 18.56 20.13
N VAL A 61 -12.28 18.90 18.96
CA VAL A 61 -12.37 20.29 18.51
C VAL A 61 -13.77 20.78 18.81
N ALA A 62 -13.84 22.00 19.37
CA ALA A 62 -15.10 22.67 19.64
C ALA A 62 -15.96 22.72 18.36
N PRO A 63 -17.30 22.69 18.49
CA PRO A 63 -18.21 22.91 17.38
C PRO A 63 -17.76 24.09 16.52
N SER A 64 -17.83 23.95 15.19
CA SER A 64 -17.62 25.09 14.31
C SER A 64 -18.59 26.22 14.68
N THR A 65 -18.20 27.47 14.41
CA THR A 65 -19.03 28.67 14.62
C THR A 65 -20.38 28.63 13.89
N VAL A 66 -20.55 27.69 12.95
CA VAL A 66 -21.75 27.48 12.13
C VAL A 66 -22.70 26.44 12.75
N GLY A 67 -22.34 25.81 13.87
CA GLY A 67 -23.15 24.78 14.52
C GLY A 67 -22.97 23.41 13.87
N GLY A 68 -22.47 22.46 14.66
CA GLY A 68 -22.29 21.06 14.28
C GLY A 68 -21.79 20.26 15.48
N PRO A 69 -21.93 18.92 15.49
CA PRO A 69 -21.40 18.11 16.57
C PRO A 69 -19.88 18.30 16.69
N PRO A 70 -19.31 18.20 17.91
CA PRO A 70 -17.86 18.21 18.11
C PRO A 70 -17.19 17.22 17.17
N ARG A 71 -16.11 17.65 16.52
CA ARG A 71 -15.36 16.80 15.59
C ARG A 71 -14.06 16.37 16.24
N THR A 72 -13.76 15.08 16.20
CA THR A 72 -12.45 14.58 16.60
C THR A 72 -11.47 14.78 15.46
N GLU A 73 -10.36 15.44 15.74
CA GLU A 73 -9.17 15.45 14.89
C GLU A 73 -8.18 14.40 15.35
N TYR A 74 -7.54 13.77 14.38
CA TYR A 74 -6.46 12.84 14.61
C TYR A 74 -5.16 13.44 14.07
N GLU A 75 -4.12 13.31 14.87
CA GLU A 75 -2.75 13.72 14.58
C GLU A 75 -1.85 12.51 14.79
N ILE A 76 -0.92 12.25 13.87
CA ILE A 76 -0.03 11.10 13.99
C ILE A 76 1.04 11.35 15.07
N THR A 77 1.34 10.35 15.89
CA THR A 77 2.44 10.43 16.86
C THR A 77 3.75 9.96 16.24
N ASP A 78 4.89 10.18 16.93
CA ASP A 78 6.17 9.59 16.53
C ASP A 78 6.09 8.06 16.43
N ARG A 79 5.40 7.43 17.39
CA ARG A 79 5.13 5.99 17.38
C ARG A 79 4.24 5.59 16.21
N GLY A 80 3.23 6.40 15.87
CA GLY A 80 2.40 6.22 14.69
C GLY A 80 3.20 6.30 13.39
N THR A 81 4.16 7.23 13.32
CA THR A 81 5.06 7.37 12.16
C THR A 81 5.97 6.15 12.02
N GLN A 82 6.52 5.64 13.12
CA GLN A 82 7.30 4.40 13.11
C GLN A 82 6.47 3.20 12.65
N GLU A 83 5.24 3.06 13.16
CA GLU A 83 4.31 2.01 12.74
C GLU A 83 3.96 2.13 11.25
N PHE A 84 3.67 3.34 10.76
CA PHE A 84 3.40 3.59 9.35
C PHE A 84 4.53 3.10 8.45
N LEU A 85 5.77 3.49 8.78
CA LEU A 85 6.95 3.07 8.01
C LEU A 85 7.19 1.56 8.11
N ALA A 86 6.91 0.94 9.26
CA ALA A 86 7.01 -0.51 9.42
C ALA A 86 5.99 -1.26 8.54
N LEU A 87 4.72 -0.85 8.56
CA LEU A 87 3.67 -1.45 7.72
C LEU A 87 3.95 -1.24 6.24
N LEU A 88 4.49 -0.07 5.86
CA LEU A 88 4.90 0.23 4.49
C LEU A 88 6.01 -0.72 4.01
N ARG A 89 7.04 -0.94 4.84
CA ARG A 89 8.13 -1.89 4.53
C ARG A 89 7.60 -3.32 4.40
N GLU A 90 6.73 -3.75 5.30
CA GLU A 90 6.10 -5.07 5.26
C GLU A 90 5.32 -5.27 3.96
N ALA A 91 4.50 -4.27 3.58
CA ALA A 91 3.68 -4.26 2.36
C ALA A 91 4.50 -4.50 1.08
N LEU A 92 5.67 -3.86 1.01
CA LEU A 92 6.50 -3.90 -0.20
C LEU A 92 7.25 -5.23 -0.34
N VAL A 93 7.55 -5.92 0.76
CA VAL A 93 8.37 -7.14 0.77
C VAL A 93 7.55 -8.43 0.65
N SER A 94 6.31 -8.46 1.15
CA SER A 94 5.57 -9.72 1.29
C SER A 94 5.00 -10.27 -0.03
N HIS A 95 5.36 -11.50 -0.42
CA HIS A 95 4.88 -12.11 -1.67
C HIS A 95 3.43 -12.64 -1.57
N ASP A 96 3.00 -12.97 -0.36
CA ASP A 96 1.73 -13.63 -0.02
C ASP A 96 0.65 -12.67 0.46
N GLU A 97 0.98 -11.39 0.59
CA GLU A 97 -0.01 -10.40 1.01
C GLU A 97 -1.06 -10.18 -0.06
N LYS A 98 -2.29 -9.97 0.42
CA LYS A 98 -3.42 -9.61 -0.42
C LYS A 98 -3.06 -8.38 -1.25
N MET A 99 -3.62 -8.31 -2.47
CA MET A 99 -3.39 -7.21 -3.41
C MET A 99 -3.63 -5.83 -2.80
N ASP A 100 -4.49 -5.72 -1.79
CA ASP A 100 -4.79 -4.47 -1.09
C ASP A 100 -3.60 -3.92 -0.29
N ALA A 101 -2.82 -4.78 0.34
CA ALA A 101 -1.64 -4.42 1.12
C ALA A 101 -0.50 -3.93 0.21
N LEU A 102 -0.18 -4.67 -0.85
CA LEU A 102 0.81 -4.23 -1.84
C LEU A 102 0.39 -2.91 -2.49
N SER A 103 -0.89 -2.78 -2.87
CA SER A 103 -1.42 -1.55 -3.47
C SER A 103 -1.28 -0.34 -2.52
N ALA A 104 -1.59 -0.53 -1.23
CA ALA A 104 -1.37 0.50 -0.22
C ALA A 104 0.13 0.83 -0.06
N GLY A 105 1.00 -0.18 -0.08
CA GLY A 105 2.46 -0.01 -0.04
C GLY A 105 2.98 0.83 -1.21
N ILE A 106 2.53 0.52 -2.44
CA ILE A 106 2.89 1.28 -3.65
C ILE A 106 2.39 2.72 -3.53
N GLY A 107 1.16 2.94 -3.07
CA GLY A 107 0.58 4.28 -2.90
C GLY A 107 1.38 5.20 -1.98
N PHE A 108 2.18 4.63 -1.07
CA PHE A 108 3.04 5.38 -0.16
C PHE A 108 4.54 5.16 -0.38
N ILE A 109 4.97 4.49 -1.45
CA ILE A 109 6.37 4.09 -1.64
C ILE A 109 7.35 5.28 -1.63
N VAL A 110 6.89 6.45 -2.09
CA VAL A 110 7.67 7.70 -2.13
C VAL A 110 7.95 8.30 -0.76
N HIS A 111 7.32 7.80 0.31
CA HIS A 111 7.60 8.20 1.69
C HIS A 111 8.84 7.50 2.28
N LEU A 112 9.46 6.59 1.53
CA LEU A 112 10.77 6.03 1.83
C LEU A 112 11.85 6.77 1.04
N PRO A 113 13.12 6.71 1.46
CA PRO A 113 14.25 6.98 0.56
C PRO A 113 14.22 6.05 -0.65
N ARG A 114 14.60 6.54 -1.83
CA ARG A 114 14.60 5.76 -3.08
C ARG A 114 15.37 4.45 -2.95
N GLU A 115 16.59 4.52 -2.41
CA GLU A 115 17.46 3.35 -2.24
C GLU A 115 16.81 2.27 -1.36
N GLU A 116 16.13 2.70 -0.29
CA GLU A 116 15.40 1.79 0.59
C GLU A 116 14.22 1.14 -0.13
N ALA A 117 13.43 1.92 -0.87
CA ALA A 117 12.30 1.40 -1.64
C ALA A 117 12.75 0.36 -2.68
N VAL A 118 13.83 0.66 -3.42
CA VAL A 118 14.43 -0.26 -4.39
C VAL A 118 14.92 -1.54 -3.70
N ALA A 119 15.60 -1.44 -2.56
CA ALA A 119 16.08 -2.59 -1.82
C ALA A 119 14.93 -3.50 -1.35
N LEU A 120 13.83 -2.93 -0.86
CA LEU A 120 12.64 -3.69 -0.45
C LEU A 120 11.97 -4.41 -1.62
N LEU A 121 11.87 -3.75 -2.78
CA LEU A 121 11.33 -4.38 -3.99
C LEU A 121 12.26 -5.48 -4.53
N LYS A 122 13.59 -5.32 -4.44
CA LYS A 122 14.54 -6.40 -4.78
C LYS A 122 14.34 -7.61 -3.86
N LYS A 123 14.15 -7.38 -2.56
CA LYS A 123 13.80 -8.44 -1.60
C LYS A 123 12.46 -9.10 -1.89
N ARG A 124 11.48 -8.35 -2.42
CA ARG A 124 10.22 -8.92 -2.90
C ARG A 124 10.44 -9.88 -4.07
N VAL A 125 11.27 -9.50 -5.04
CA VAL A 125 11.65 -10.37 -6.17
C VAL A 125 12.28 -11.66 -5.66
N GLU A 126 13.25 -11.57 -4.73
CA GLU A 126 13.89 -12.75 -4.11
C GLU A 126 12.85 -13.69 -3.48
N ARG A 127 11.88 -13.16 -2.73
CA ARG A 127 10.81 -13.94 -2.11
C ARG A 127 9.87 -14.59 -3.11
N LEU A 128 9.54 -13.91 -4.21
CA LEU A 128 8.73 -14.47 -5.29
C LEU A 128 9.46 -15.61 -5.99
N GLU A 129 10.76 -15.46 -6.23
CA GLU A 129 11.59 -16.53 -6.81
C GLU A 129 11.77 -17.71 -5.85
N GLU A 130 11.90 -17.46 -4.54
CA GLU A 130 11.92 -18.50 -3.51
C GLU A 130 10.59 -19.26 -3.45
N TRP A 131 9.47 -18.55 -3.50
CA TRP A 131 8.15 -19.16 -3.55
C TRP A 131 7.95 -19.99 -4.82
N ARG A 132 8.38 -19.47 -5.97
CA ARG A 132 8.39 -20.22 -7.23
C ARG A 132 9.16 -21.53 -7.11
N ARG A 133 10.39 -21.48 -6.56
CA ARG A 133 11.25 -22.66 -6.36
C ARG A 133 10.60 -23.66 -5.41
N SER A 134 10.03 -23.21 -4.30
CA SER A 134 9.39 -24.13 -3.35
C SER A 134 8.19 -24.86 -3.97
N VAL A 135 7.44 -24.20 -4.85
CA VAL A 135 6.37 -24.84 -5.62
C VAL A 135 6.93 -25.88 -6.60
N THR A 136 8.01 -25.56 -7.32
CA THR A 136 8.59 -26.51 -8.29
C THR A 136 9.30 -27.69 -7.63
N ASP A 137 9.95 -27.49 -6.48
CA ASP A 137 10.75 -28.51 -5.82
C ASP A 137 9.89 -29.47 -4.99
N TYR A 138 8.84 -28.97 -4.33
CA TYR A 138 7.98 -29.78 -3.46
C TYR A 138 6.90 -30.55 -4.23
N TYR A 139 6.45 -30.02 -5.37
CA TYR A 139 5.31 -30.54 -6.12
C TYR A 139 5.65 -31.04 -7.53
N ALA A 140 6.92 -31.31 -7.82
CA ALA A 140 7.32 -32.06 -9.01
C ALA A 140 7.66 -33.52 -8.64
N PRO A 141 6.69 -34.46 -8.65
CA PRO A 141 6.99 -35.88 -8.59
C PRO A 141 7.74 -36.32 -9.86
N GLU A 142 8.30 -37.53 -9.83
CA GLU A 142 8.74 -38.20 -11.05
C GLU A 142 7.60 -38.26 -12.07
N GLY A 143 7.67 -37.41 -13.09
CA GLY A 143 6.70 -37.27 -14.19
C GLY A 143 5.77 -36.04 -14.14
N GLY A 144 6.02 -35.10 -13.21
CA GLY A 144 5.55 -33.71 -13.29
C GLY A 144 4.10 -33.45 -12.85
N PRO A 145 3.65 -32.17 -12.88
CA PRO A 145 2.36 -31.74 -12.31
C PRO A 145 1.13 -32.40 -12.96
N GLY A 146 1.24 -32.83 -14.22
CA GLY A 146 0.15 -33.45 -14.98
C GLY A 146 -0.38 -34.76 -14.38
N GLN A 147 0.39 -35.42 -13.51
CA GLN A 147 -0.07 -36.62 -12.80
C GLN A 147 -1.17 -36.33 -11.77
N PHE A 148 -1.28 -35.08 -11.30
CA PHE A 148 -2.33 -34.66 -10.37
C PHE A 148 -3.64 -34.25 -11.09
N GLY A 149 -3.70 -34.37 -12.43
CA GLY A 149 -4.86 -33.94 -13.22
C GLY A 149 -5.18 -32.46 -12.99
N HIS A 150 -6.47 -32.14 -12.80
CA HIS A 150 -6.93 -30.75 -12.57
C HIS A 150 -6.33 -30.08 -11.31
N ILE A 151 -5.81 -30.85 -10.36
CA ILE A 151 -5.14 -30.29 -9.17
C ILE A 151 -3.76 -29.70 -9.55
N GLY A 152 -3.11 -30.21 -10.61
CA GLY A 152 -1.86 -29.66 -11.14
C GLY A 152 -2.02 -28.20 -11.62
N GLU A 153 -3.22 -27.79 -12.04
CA GLU A 153 -3.51 -26.41 -12.46
C GLU A 153 -3.29 -25.39 -11.33
N ILE A 154 -3.44 -25.80 -10.05
CA ILE A 154 -3.14 -24.94 -8.91
C ILE A 154 -1.64 -24.59 -8.87
N MET A 155 -0.77 -25.56 -9.20
CA MET A 155 0.68 -25.35 -9.24
C MET A 155 1.06 -24.44 -10.41
N HIS A 156 0.44 -24.67 -11.58
CA HIS A 156 0.61 -23.80 -12.74
C HIS A 156 0.21 -22.35 -12.41
N LEU A 157 -0.92 -22.17 -11.72
CA LEU A 157 -1.38 -20.85 -11.25
C LEU A 157 -0.36 -20.20 -10.31
N TRP A 158 0.20 -20.92 -9.34
CA TRP A 158 1.19 -20.38 -8.40
C TRP A 158 2.51 -20.01 -9.07
N VAL A 159 3.05 -20.88 -9.93
CA VAL A 159 4.27 -20.59 -10.70
C VAL A 159 4.06 -19.36 -11.57
N HIS A 160 2.93 -19.30 -12.30
CA HIS A 160 2.60 -18.16 -13.13
C HIS A 160 2.46 -16.86 -12.31
N SER A 161 1.80 -16.94 -11.15
CA SER A 161 1.63 -15.78 -10.25
C SER A 161 2.98 -15.28 -9.71
N ALA A 162 3.88 -16.19 -9.36
CA ALA A 162 5.22 -15.86 -8.90
C ALA A 162 6.05 -15.18 -10.01
N ASP A 163 6.04 -15.76 -11.22
CA ASP A 163 6.76 -15.24 -12.38
C ASP A 163 6.25 -13.85 -12.78
N ALA A 164 4.93 -13.69 -12.92
CA ALA A 164 4.31 -12.41 -13.26
C ALA A 164 4.55 -11.35 -12.18
N GLY A 165 4.47 -11.73 -10.90
CA GLY A 165 4.77 -10.84 -9.78
C GLY A 165 6.22 -10.36 -9.80
N ALA A 166 7.17 -11.25 -10.09
CA ALA A 166 8.59 -10.92 -10.14
C ALA A 166 8.90 -10.02 -11.34
N GLU A 167 8.35 -10.32 -12.51
CA GLU A 167 8.47 -9.49 -13.72
C GLU A 167 7.94 -8.07 -13.48
N TRP A 168 6.71 -7.95 -12.97
CA TRP A 168 6.11 -6.65 -12.66
C TRP A 168 6.96 -5.85 -11.65
N THR A 169 7.47 -6.53 -10.61
CA THR A 169 8.28 -5.88 -9.58
C THR A 169 9.60 -5.36 -10.14
N ARG A 170 10.28 -6.14 -11.00
CA ARG A 170 11.50 -5.68 -11.71
C ARG A 170 11.20 -4.47 -12.59
N GLY A 171 10.11 -4.50 -13.36
CA GLY A 171 9.70 -3.34 -14.16
C GLY A 171 9.38 -2.10 -13.33
N LEU A 172 8.86 -2.25 -12.11
CA LEU A 172 8.69 -1.12 -11.18
C LEU A 172 10.03 -0.59 -10.68
N ILE A 173 10.97 -1.47 -10.31
CA ILE A 173 12.33 -1.08 -9.93
C ILE A 173 12.97 -0.27 -11.05
N ASP A 174 12.91 -0.74 -12.29
CA ASP A 174 13.49 -0.05 -13.45
C ASP A 174 12.90 1.36 -13.61
N ARG A 175 11.58 1.53 -13.47
CA ARG A 175 10.95 2.86 -13.52
C ARG A 175 11.43 3.76 -12.39
N ILE A 176 11.57 3.22 -11.17
CA ILE A 176 12.05 3.97 -10.01
C ILE A 176 13.51 4.39 -10.23
N GLU A 177 14.40 3.47 -10.61
CA GLU A 177 15.81 3.78 -10.84
C GLU A 177 16.00 4.79 -11.99
N ASN A 178 15.11 4.79 -12.99
CA ASN A 178 15.08 5.78 -14.08
C ASN A 178 14.35 7.09 -13.77
N GLY A 179 13.99 7.35 -12.51
CA GLY A 179 13.49 8.66 -12.07
C GLY A 179 12.00 8.91 -12.31
N ALA A 180 11.16 7.87 -12.43
CA ALA A 180 9.71 8.04 -12.64
C ALA A 180 8.99 8.79 -11.50
N TYR A 181 9.55 8.82 -10.30
CA TYR A 181 8.97 9.44 -9.10
C TYR A 181 10.03 10.18 -8.30
N VAL A 182 9.61 11.14 -7.49
CA VAL A 182 10.43 11.87 -6.50
C VAL A 182 10.19 11.27 -5.13
N PHE A 183 11.26 10.88 -4.44
CA PHE A 183 11.20 10.19 -3.13
C PHE A 183 11.51 11.15 -1.97
N GLU A 184 11.24 10.68 -0.76
CA GLU A 184 11.56 11.39 0.48
C GLU A 184 13.04 11.79 0.51
N GLY A 185 13.32 13.06 0.82
CA GLY A 185 14.67 13.63 0.84
C GLY A 185 15.21 14.09 -0.51
N GLU A 186 14.48 13.89 -1.61
CA GLU A 186 14.85 14.39 -2.93
C GLU A 186 14.13 15.70 -3.26
N GLU A 187 14.86 16.64 -3.86
CA GLU A 187 14.23 17.84 -4.43
C GLU A 187 13.49 17.49 -5.72
N ARG A 188 12.37 18.16 -5.97
CA ARG A 188 11.69 18.12 -7.27
C ARG A 188 12.57 18.82 -8.30
N VAL A 189 13.53 18.08 -8.86
CA VAL A 189 14.14 18.47 -10.13
C VAL A 189 12.98 18.53 -11.11
N HIS A 190 12.75 19.68 -11.75
CA HIS A 190 11.66 19.90 -12.69
C HIS A 190 11.77 18.92 -13.87
N ALA A 191 11.31 17.69 -13.69
CA ALA A 191 10.95 16.80 -14.78
C ALA A 191 9.56 17.24 -15.21
N SER A 192 9.51 17.88 -16.38
CA SER A 192 8.31 18.17 -17.15
C SER A 192 7.48 16.89 -17.32
N THR A 193 6.66 16.58 -16.32
CA THR A 193 5.64 15.55 -16.41
C THR A 193 4.47 16.21 -17.13
N PRO A 194 4.00 15.66 -18.27
CA PRO A 194 2.78 16.16 -18.88
C PRO A 194 1.65 16.01 -17.85
N ALA A 195 0.85 17.07 -17.69
CA ALA A 195 -0.36 17.01 -16.89
C ALA A 195 -1.22 15.83 -17.36
N PRO A 196 -1.90 15.09 -16.45
CA PRO A 196 -2.88 14.11 -16.87
C PRO A 196 -3.92 14.82 -17.76
N PRO A 197 -4.41 14.18 -18.84
CA PRO A 197 -5.42 14.79 -19.68
C PRO A 197 -6.62 15.11 -18.79
N VAL A 198 -6.95 16.39 -18.70
CA VAL A 198 -8.22 16.83 -18.14
C VAL A 198 -9.28 16.20 -19.02
N SER A 199 -9.99 15.19 -18.49
CA SER A 199 -11.16 14.63 -19.17
C SER A 199 -12.20 15.74 -19.25
N SER A 200 -12.20 16.46 -20.37
CA SER A 200 -13.29 17.33 -20.78
C SER A 200 -14.51 16.44 -21.06
N LEU A 201 -15.28 16.16 -20.00
CA LEU A 201 -16.67 15.78 -20.14
C LEU A 201 -17.50 17.02 -19.85
N GLU A 202 -17.59 17.89 -20.86
CA GLU A 202 -18.75 18.74 -21.07
C GLU A 202 -19.58 18.14 -22.21
N SER A 203 -20.87 17.95 -21.92
CA SER A 203 -22.04 17.72 -22.79
C SER A 203 -22.75 16.38 -22.54
#